data_AF-K9AVK6-F1
#
_entry.id   AF-K9AVK6-F1
#
_cell.length_a   1.000
_cell.length_b   1.000
_cell.length_c   1.000
_cell.angle_alpha   90.00
_cell.angle_beta   90.00
_cell.angle_gamma   90.00
#
_symmetry.space_group_name_H-M   'P 1'
#
loop_
_entity.id
_entity.type
_entity.pdbx_description
1 polymer ?
#
loop_
_entity_poly.entity_id
_entity_poly.type
_entity_poly.pdbx_seq_one_letter_code
_entity_poly.pdbx_strand_id
1 'polypeptide(L)'
;MNTKLPDYKQLQAIQSWYEPALKLLNDLLERNKANLRKRGYNEENAAVTREEFRQQLAHRGCITLHLAGEIETSLYKAQKIEYMGGYLRPKVGDV
;
A
#
# COMPACT_ATOMS: atom_id res chain seq x y z
N MET A 1 -2.81 -21.35 -21.37
CA MET A 1 -1.34 -21.31 -21.37
C MET A 1 -0.89 -20.52 -20.14
N ASN A 2 -0.33 -21.19 -19.13
CA ASN A 2 0.19 -20.54 -17.92
C ASN A 2 1.61 -20.02 -18.20
N THR A 3 1.71 -18.85 -18.81
CA THR A 3 2.99 -18.18 -19.07
C THR A 3 3.44 -17.51 -17.78
N LYS A 4 4.01 -18.27 -16.83
CA LYS A 4 4.76 -17.66 -15.73
C LYS A 4 5.96 -16.94 -16.35
N LEU A 5 5.96 -15.61 -16.28
CA LEU A 5 7.14 -14.82 -16.61
C LEU A 5 8.32 -15.32 -15.74
N PRO A 6 9.56 -15.31 -16.26
CA PRO A 6 10.73 -15.66 -15.47
C PRO A 6 10.77 -14.82 -14.19
N ASP A 7 11.16 -15.42 -13.08
CA ASP A 7 11.03 -14.88 -11.71
C ASP A 7 11.49 -13.41 -11.59
N TYR A 8 12.60 -13.06 -12.25
CA TYR A 8 13.12 -11.70 -12.34
C TYR A 8 12.16 -10.68 -12.98
N LYS A 9 11.46 -11.05 -14.06
CA LYS A 9 10.47 -10.17 -14.72
C LYS A 9 9.22 -9.96 -13.85
N GLN A 10 8.85 -10.96 -13.04
CA GLN A 10 7.76 -10.82 -12.07
C GLN A 10 8.16 -9.85 -10.95
N LEU A 11 9.37 -9.99 -10.41
CA LEU A 11 9.88 -9.06 -9.39
C LEU A 11 9.98 -7.63 -9.92
N GLN A 12 10.49 -7.43 -11.14
CA GLN A 12 10.57 -6.10 -11.77
C GLN A 12 9.17 -5.49 -11.96
N ALA A 13 8.20 -6.28 -12.43
CA ALA A 13 6.82 -5.82 -12.57
C ALA A 13 6.22 -5.40 -11.22
N ILE A 14 6.47 -6.15 -10.14
CA ILE A 14 6.01 -5.81 -8.79
C ILE A 14 6.70 -4.54 -8.27
N GLN A 15 8.02 -4.40 -8.47
CA GLN A 15 8.76 -3.22 -8.02
C GLN A 15 8.32 -1.93 -8.72
N SER A 16 7.89 -2.02 -9.98
CA SER A 16 7.29 -0.88 -10.69
C SER A 16 6.05 -0.31 -10.01
N TRP A 17 5.43 -1.04 -9.06
CA TRP A 17 4.28 -0.56 -8.29
C TRP A 17 4.66 0.15 -6.98
N TYR A 18 5.93 0.24 -6.60
CA TYR A 18 6.29 0.76 -5.28
C TYR A 18 5.88 2.22 -5.10
N GLU A 19 6.28 3.09 -6.01
CA GLU A 19 5.91 4.51 -5.97
C GLU A 19 4.39 4.75 -6.04
N PRO A 20 3.63 4.15 -6.99
CA PRO A 20 2.18 4.38 -7.04
C PRO A 20 1.46 3.81 -5.81
N ALA A 21 1.92 2.69 -5.25
CA ALA A 21 1.34 2.10 -4.05
C ALA A 21 1.63 2.95 -2.80
N LEU A 22 2.84 3.48 -2.65
CA LEU A 22 3.17 4.42 -1.56
C LEU A 22 2.40 5.74 -1.69
N LYS A 23 2.25 6.27 -2.91
CA LYS A 23 1.42 7.46 -3.16
C LYS A 23 -0.03 7.22 -2.76
N LEU A 24 -0.59 6.06 -3.14
CA LEU A 24 -1.94 5.67 -2.75
C LEU A 24 -2.08 5.60 -1.23
N LEU A 25 -1.13 4.97 -0.54
CA LEU A 25 -1.17 4.87 0.92
C LEU A 25 -1.19 6.26 1.58
N ASN A 26 -0.37 7.19 1.11
CA ASN A 26 -0.36 8.57 1.60
C ASN A 26 -1.71 9.26 1.36
N ASP A 27 -2.31 9.12 0.17
CA ASP A 27 -3.64 9.68 -0.17
C ASP A 27 -4.73 9.15 0.78
N LEU A 28 -4.71 7.85 1.09
CA LEU A 28 -5.66 7.25 2.05
C LEU A 28 -5.45 7.77 3.47
N LEU A 29 -4.20 7.94 3.89
CA LEU A 29 -3.87 8.53 5.19
C LEU A 29 -4.31 9.99 5.27
N GLU A 30 -4.04 10.80 4.25
CA GLU A 30 -4.48 12.19 4.18
C GLU A 30 -6.00 12.32 4.22
N ARG A 31 -6.72 11.45 3.49
CA ARG A 31 -8.20 11.36 3.57
C ARG A 31 -8.66 11.07 5.01
N ASN A 32 -8.03 10.10 5.67
CA ASN A 32 -8.41 9.71 7.03
C ASN A 32 -8.07 10.81 8.05
N LYS A 33 -6.92 11.50 7.91
CA LYS A 33 -6.57 12.70 8.69
C LYS A 33 -7.61 13.81 8.51
N ALA A 34 -7.98 14.12 7.26
CA ALA A 34 -9.00 15.12 6.96
C ALA A 34 -10.36 14.79 7.59
N ASN A 35 -10.74 13.50 7.60
CA ASN A 35 -11.97 13.03 8.25
C ASN A 35 -11.92 13.19 9.79
N LEU A 36 -10.78 12.92 10.41
CA LEU A 36 -10.58 13.11 11.86
C LEU A 36 -10.62 14.60 12.22
N ARG A 37 -9.91 15.44 11.46
CA ARG A 37 -9.91 16.90 11.61
C ARG A 37 -11.33 17.48 11.52
N LYS A 38 -12.12 17.02 10.54
CA LYS A 38 -13.53 17.45 10.39
C LYS A 38 -14.39 17.09 11.60
N ARG A 39 -14.05 16.02 12.31
CA ARG A 39 -14.77 15.54 13.50
C ARG A 39 -14.18 16.07 14.82
N GLY A 40 -13.10 16.87 14.77
CA GLY A 40 -12.41 17.37 15.96
C GLY A 40 -11.58 16.33 16.71
N TYR A 41 -11.22 15.21 16.07
CA TYR A 41 -10.33 14.20 16.66
C TYR A 41 -8.86 14.44 16.27
N ASN A 42 -7.92 13.88 17.04
CA ASN A 42 -6.49 13.95 16.72
C ASN A 42 -6.18 13.22 15.40
N GLU A 43 -5.56 13.93 14.45
CA GLU A 43 -5.18 13.45 13.12
C GLU A 43 -4.11 12.34 13.17
N GLU A 44 -3.31 12.29 14.24
CA GLU A 44 -2.30 11.24 14.45
C GLU A 44 -2.90 9.83 14.59
N ASN A 45 -4.21 9.74 14.90
CA ASN A 45 -4.93 8.47 14.95
C ASN A 45 -5.31 7.94 13.57
N ALA A 46 -4.97 8.64 12.49
CA ALA A 46 -5.24 8.18 11.14
C ALA A 46 -4.47 6.88 10.85
N ALA A 47 -5.22 5.83 10.56
CA ALA A 47 -4.67 4.54 10.17
C ALA A 47 -5.38 4.03 8.91
N VAL A 48 -4.68 3.20 8.14
CA VAL A 48 -5.20 2.51 6.95
C VAL A 48 -5.04 1.01 7.20
N THR A 49 -6.12 0.25 7.01
CA THR A 49 -6.07 -1.21 7.19
C THR A 49 -5.36 -1.86 6.00
N ARG A 50 -4.73 -3.01 6.23
CA ARG A 50 -4.12 -3.80 5.15
C ARG A 50 -5.12 -4.23 4.09
N GLU A 51 -6.36 -4.49 4.51
CA GLU A 51 -7.44 -4.84 3.59
C GLU A 51 -7.86 -3.66 2.72
N GLU A 52 -8.10 -2.49 3.31
CA GLU A 52 -8.47 -1.28 2.58
C GLU A 52 -7.40 -0.93 1.55
N PHE A 53 -6.13 -0.95 1.97
CA PHE A 53 -5.02 -0.66 1.08
C PHE A 53 -4.99 -1.59 -0.14
N ARG A 54 -5.10 -2.91 0.06
CA ARG A 54 -5.10 -3.89 -1.03
C ARG A 54 -6.32 -3.74 -1.94
N GLN A 55 -7.51 -3.49 -1.38
CA GLN A 55 -8.72 -3.27 -2.16
C GLN A 55 -8.62 -2.00 -3.03
N GLN A 56 -8.15 -0.90 -2.45
CA GLN A 56 -7.96 0.36 -3.17
C GLN A 56 -6.86 0.26 -4.23
N LEU A 57 -5.78 -0.48 -3.94
CA LEU A 57 -4.71 -0.71 -4.89
C LEU A 57 -5.18 -1.58 -6.06
N ALA A 58 -5.94 -2.64 -5.79
CA ALA A 58 -6.56 -3.46 -6.82
C ALA A 58 -7.52 -2.66 -7.70
N HIS A 59 -8.39 -1.84 -7.07
CA HIS A 59 -9.38 -1.04 -7.77
C HIS A 59 -8.74 0.05 -8.65
N ARG A 60 -7.88 0.90 -8.07
CA ARG A 60 -7.25 2.01 -8.80
C ARG A 60 -6.19 1.55 -9.80
N GLY A 61 -5.51 0.45 -9.50
CA GLY A 61 -4.49 -0.13 -10.37
C GLY A 61 -5.05 -1.05 -11.47
N CYS A 62 -6.35 -1.36 -11.44
CA CYS A 62 -6.97 -2.39 -12.29
C CYS A 62 -6.19 -3.72 -12.26
N ILE A 63 -5.75 -4.13 -11.06
CA ILE A 63 -5.03 -5.38 -10.83
C ILE A 63 -5.84 -6.31 -9.92
N THR A 64 -5.45 -7.59 -9.90
CA THR A 64 -6.10 -8.56 -9.01
C THR A 64 -5.76 -8.26 -7.55
N LEU A 65 -6.68 -8.62 -6.64
CA LEU A 65 -6.43 -8.52 -5.19
C LEU A 65 -5.22 -9.37 -4.75
N HIS A 66 -4.97 -10.49 -5.45
CA HIS A 66 -3.78 -11.30 -5.26
C HIS A 66 -2.50 -10.51 -5.54
N LEU A 67 -2.40 -9.86 -6.72
CA LEU A 67 -1.24 -9.05 -7.08
C LEU A 67 -1.07 -7.86 -6.12
N ALA A 68 -2.16 -7.22 -5.68
CA ALA A 68 -2.10 -6.18 -4.66
C ALA A 68 -1.48 -6.68 -3.34
N GLY A 69 -1.80 -7.92 -2.92
CA GLY A 69 -1.18 -8.58 -1.77
C GLY A 69 0.30 -8.92 -1.96
N GLU A 70 0.71 -9.30 -3.18
CA GLU A 70 2.12 -9.50 -3.51
C GLU A 70 2.90 -8.18 -3.48
N ILE A 71 2.33 -7.09 -3.99
CA ILE A 71 2.92 -5.74 -3.93
C ILE A 71 3.07 -5.28 -2.47
N GLU A 72 2.02 -5.41 -1.65
CA GLU A 72 2.07 -5.10 -0.21
C GLU A 72 3.19 -5.88 0.50
N THR A 73 3.23 -7.20 0.29
CA THR A 73 4.26 -8.06 0.88
C THR A 73 5.67 -7.66 0.42
N SER A 74 5.81 -7.30 -0.85
CA SER A 74 7.07 -6.85 -1.44
C SER A 74 7.53 -5.51 -0.86
N LEU A 75 6.63 -4.54 -0.70
CA LEU A 75 6.90 -3.25 -0.04
C LEU A 75 7.38 -3.42 1.40
N TYR A 76 6.77 -4.35 2.14
CA TYR A 76 7.19 -4.65 3.51
C TYR A 76 8.59 -5.28 3.55
N LYS A 77 8.85 -6.27 2.68
CA LYS A 77 10.19 -6.87 2.55
C LYS A 77 11.26 -5.85 2.16
N ALA A 78 10.91 -4.90 1.29
CA ALA A 78 11.76 -3.78 0.90
C ALA A 78 11.86 -2.66 1.96
N GLN A 79 11.24 -2.83 3.13
CA GLN A 79 11.27 -1.87 4.24
C GLN A 79 10.72 -0.48 3.87
N LYS A 80 9.82 -0.39 2.88
CA LYS A 80 9.15 0.87 2.51
C LYS A 80 7.87 1.13 3.32
N ILE A 81 7.29 0.07 3.89
CA ILE A 81 6.14 0.13 4.81
C ILE A 81 6.42 -0.72 6.05
N GLU A 82 5.68 -0.48 7.11
CA GLU A 82 5.63 -1.35 8.29
C GLU A 82 4.20 -1.74 8.66
N TYR A 83 4.08 -2.88 9.34
CA TYR A 83 2.80 -3.36 9.86
C TYR A 83 2.60 -2.93 11.31
N MET A 84 1.38 -2.49 11.62
CA MET A 84 0.91 -2.19 12.96
C MET A 84 -0.36 -3.03 13.22
N GLY A 85 -0.17 -4.33 13.49
CA GLY A 85 -1.28 -5.28 13.57
C GLY A 85 -2.05 -5.39 12.25
N GLY A 86 -3.34 -5.05 12.26
CA GLY A 86 -4.20 -5.03 11.07
C GLY A 86 -4.01 -3.80 10.15
N TYR A 87 -3.15 -2.87 10.55
CA TYR A 87 -2.90 -1.61 9.85
C TYR A 87 -1.51 -1.59 9.23
N LEU A 88 -1.28 -0.65 8.33
CA LEU A 88 0.03 -0.38 7.75
C LEU A 88 0.31 1.12 7.66
N ARG A 89 1.59 1.49 7.73
CA ARG A 89 2.06 2.87 7.56
C ARG A 89 3.33 2.92 6.70
N PRO A 90 3.58 4.02 5.97
CA PRO A 90 4.86 4.22 5.30
C PRO A 90 5.97 4.28 6.34
N LYS A 91 7.11 3.62 6.05
CA LYS A 91 8.28 3.70 6.92
C LYS A 91 8.96 5.03 6.63
N VAL A 92 8.89 5.97 7.58
CA VAL A 92 9.59 7.26 7.50
C VAL A 92 11.09 7.01 7.60
N GLY A 93 11.80 7.04 6.46
CA GLY A 93 13.25 6.80 6.45
C GLY A 93 13.95 6.86 5.10
N ASP A 94 13.33 7.41 4.06
CA ASP A 94 13.98 7.58 2.75
C ASP A 94 13.48 8.90 2.14
N VAL A 95 14.02 10.01 2.65
CA VAL A 95 14.08 11.32 1.96
C VAL A 95 15.54 11.74 1.89
#